data_AF-A0A6L6JBB9-F1
#
_entry.id   AF-A0A6L6JBB9-F1
#
_cell.length_a   1.000
_cell.length_b   1.000
_cell.length_c   1.000
_cell.angle_alpha   90.00
_cell.angle_beta   90.00
_cell.angle_gamma   90.00
#
_symmetry.space_group_name_H-M   'P 1'
#
loop_
_entity.id
_entity.type
_entity.pdbx_description
1 polymer ?
#
loop_
_entity_poly.entity_id
_entity_poly.type
_entity_poly.pdbx_seq_one_letter_code
_entity_poly.pdbx_strand_id
1 'polypeptide(L)'
;MTPDLTEARRARHQRRRDRSRDEILAAARTVLLRDGIAAVTLDAVAREAGMSRTGLYYYFASKEVLVFELVFAIWHGQAERVRDAVEGADTGEAALGAIIRATVDGYAPQLDDFRVAYLLGQVSNTSGLQLSEEEFQRIRPINDMMLGRASRMLAQDSRQDGVEPRLLSFLAFVSALGVLTMKGLVESQGDPLLYSDEQMIEALSKVFAKAAR
;
A
#
# COMPACT_ATOMS: atom_id res chain seq x y z
N MET A 1 21.86 -20.29 28.56
CA MET A 1 21.72 -20.64 27.13
C MET A 1 22.36 -19.52 26.32
N THR A 2 23.63 -19.68 25.91
CA THR A 2 24.33 -18.71 25.06
C THR A 2 23.82 -18.85 23.62
N PRO A 3 23.43 -17.77 22.93
CA PRO A 3 23.05 -17.85 21.52
C PRO A 3 24.22 -18.39 20.70
N ASP A 4 23.94 -19.31 19.77
CA ASP A 4 24.94 -19.81 18.82
C ASP A 4 25.52 -18.63 18.02
N LEU A 5 26.85 -18.47 18.08
CA LEU A 5 27.60 -17.42 17.39
C LEU A 5 27.35 -17.44 15.87
N THR A 6 26.99 -18.59 15.31
CA THR A 6 26.66 -18.78 13.89
C THR A 6 25.30 -18.15 13.56
N GLU A 7 24.31 -18.35 14.42
CA GLU A 7 22.96 -17.80 14.27
C GLU A 7 22.95 -16.28 14.46
N ALA A 8 23.69 -15.76 15.44
CA ALA A 8 23.86 -14.34 15.67
C ALA A 8 24.51 -13.61 14.48
N ARG A 9 25.51 -14.24 13.83
CA ARG A 9 26.16 -13.71 12.62
C ARG A 9 25.20 -13.68 11.42
N ARG A 10 24.43 -14.74 11.19
CA ARG A 10 23.41 -14.80 10.12
C ARG A 10 22.35 -13.72 10.32
N ALA A 11 21.83 -13.57 11.52
CA ALA A 11 20.82 -12.54 11.84
C ALA A 11 21.37 -11.12 11.62
N ARG A 12 22.63 -10.84 11.99
CA ARG A 12 23.27 -9.54 11.72
C ARG A 12 23.45 -9.29 10.22
N HIS A 13 23.87 -10.30 9.47
CA HIS A 13 24.01 -10.19 8.01
C HIS A 13 22.66 -9.92 7.33
N GLN A 14 21.61 -10.64 7.74
CA GLN A 14 20.26 -10.44 7.23
C GLN A 14 19.74 -9.02 7.51
N ARG A 15 19.85 -8.54 8.76
CA ARG A 15 19.45 -7.17 9.11
C ARG A 15 20.18 -6.10 8.28
N ARG A 16 21.46 -6.31 7.99
CA ARG A 16 22.22 -5.39 7.13
C ARG A 16 21.70 -5.42 5.70
N ARG A 17 21.41 -6.61 5.18
CA ARG A 17 20.85 -6.80 3.83
C ARG A 17 19.47 -6.14 3.70
N ASP A 18 18.61 -6.30 4.71
CA ASP A 18 17.27 -5.70 4.72
C ASP A 18 17.36 -4.17 4.76
N ARG A 19 18.21 -3.62 5.63
CA ARG A 19 18.47 -2.17 5.67
C ARG A 19 18.95 -1.63 4.32
N SER A 20 19.87 -2.33 3.66
CA SER A 20 20.33 -1.91 2.33
C SER A 20 19.24 -2.02 1.27
N ARG A 21 18.29 -2.97 1.36
CA ARG A 21 17.12 -2.99 0.48
C ARG A 21 16.26 -1.75 0.71
N ASP A 22 15.98 -1.38 1.96
CA ASP A 22 15.17 -0.20 2.28
C ASP A 22 15.81 1.09 1.77
N GLU A 23 17.14 1.24 1.94
CA GLU A 23 17.91 2.37 1.40
C GLU A 23 17.82 2.46 -0.13
N ILE A 24 17.87 1.31 -0.82
CA ILE A 24 17.71 1.25 -2.28
C ILE A 24 16.30 1.64 -2.71
N LEU A 25 15.26 1.14 -2.02
CA LEU A 25 13.87 1.48 -2.34
C LEU A 25 13.60 2.97 -2.10
N ALA A 26 14.16 3.55 -1.03
CA ALA A 26 14.09 4.98 -0.78
C ALA A 26 14.76 5.79 -1.91
N ALA A 27 15.95 5.39 -2.37
CA ALA A 27 16.62 6.02 -3.51
C ALA A 27 15.80 5.88 -4.80
N ALA A 28 15.20 4.72 -5.05
CA ALA A 28 14.33 4.50 -6.19
C ALA A 28 13.10 5.42 -6.15
N ARG A 29 12.48 5.58 -4.97
CA ARG A 29 11.38 6.51 -4.76
C ARG A 29 11.80 7.95 -5.06
N THR A 30 12.97 8.39 -4.59
CA THR A 30 13.48 9.74 -4.88
C THR A 30 13.65 9.99 -6.38
N VAL A 31 14.27 9.06 -7.10
CA VAL A 31 14.42 9.16 -8.57
C VAL A 31 13.04 9.18 -9.25
N LEU A 32 12.12 8.31 -8.82
CA LEU A 32 10.78 8.20 -9.40
C LEU A 32 9.99 9.51 -9.25
N LEU A 33 9.99 10.11 -8.06
CA LEU A 33 9.23 11.33 -7.79
C LEU A 33 9.86 12.57 -8.44
N ARG A 34 11.20 12.61 -8.54
CA ARG A 34 11.92 13.74 -9.14
C ARG A 34 11.91 13.70 -10.66
N ASP A 35 12.20 12.54 -11.25
CA ASP A 35 12.55 12.40 -12.66
C ASP A 35 11.55 11.54 -13.45
N GLY A 36 10.56 10.95 -12.77
CA GLY A 36 9.54 10.09 -13.37
C GLY A 36 10.01 8.65 -13.63
N ILE A 37 9.05 7.80 -14.00
CA ILE A 37 9.28 6.35 -14.15
C ILE A 37 10.29 5.99 -15.22
N ALA A 38 10.40 6.77 -16.30
CA ALA A 38 11.35 6.52 -17.37
C ALA A 38 12.80 6.62 -16.87
N ALA A 39 13.08 7.53 -15.94
CA ALA A 39 14.39 7.77 -15.37
C ALA A 39 14.81 6.72 -14.32
N VAL A 40 13.85 5.98 -13.74
CA VAL A 40 14.15 4.88 -12.81
C VAL A 40 14.89 3.79 -13.57
N THR A 41 16.18 3.68 -13.33
CA THR A 41 17.08 2.65 -13.86
C THR A 41 17.97 2.16 -12.73
N LEU A 42 18.48 0.93 -12.82
CA LEU A 42 19.41 0.40 -11.81
C LEU A 42 20.65 1.31 -11.66
N ASP A 43 21.13 1.93 -12.72
CA ASP A 43 22.30 2.83 -12.64
C ASP A 43 21.98 4.16 -11.97
N ALA A 44 20.82 4.75 -12.27
CA ALA A 44 20.37 5.98 -11.63
C ALA A 44 20.12 5.76 -10.13
N VAL A 45 19.48 4.64 -9.77
CA VAL A 45 19.21 4.30 -8.37
C VAL A 45 20.49 3.95 -7.61
N ALA A 46 21.44 3.25 -8.24
CA ALA A 46 22.74 2.99 -7.62
C ALA A 46 23.47 4.30 -7.28
N ARG A 47 23.44 5.27 -8.20
CA ARG A 47 24.04 6.60 -7.97
C ARG A 47 23.34 7.35 -6.84
N GLU A 48 22.01 7.37 -6.85
CA GLU A 48 21.20 8.01 -5.79
C GLU A 48 21.43 7.36 -4.42
N ALA A 49 21.57 6.03 -4.36
CA ALA A 49 21.84 5.28 -3.14
C ALA A 49 23.32 5.33 -2.69
N GLY A 50 24.22 5.96 -3.46
CA GLY A 50 25.66 5.95 -3.18
C GLY A 50 26.30 4.55 -3.29
N MET A 51 25.70 3.65 -4.07
CA MET A 51 26.13 2.28 -4.28
C MET A 51 26.85 2.09 -5.61
N SER A 52 27.68 1.06 -5.70
CA SER A 52 28.20 0.61 -7.00
C SER A 52 27.10 -0.06 -7.82
N ARG A 53 27.24 -0.01 -9.15
CA ARG A 53 26.35 -0.73 -10.08
C ARG A 53 26.23 -2.21 -9.69
N THR A 54 27.35 -2.92 -9.60
CA THR A 54 27.41 -4.33 -9.17
C THR A 54 26.73 -4.56 -7.82
N GLY A 55 26.89 -3.63 -6.88
CA GLY A 55 26.23 -3.67 -5.58
C GLY A 55 24.70 -3.62 -5.68
N LEU A 56 24.14 -2.82 -6.59
CA LEU A 56 22.69 -2.76 -6.80
C LEU A 56 22.14 -4.00 -7.50
N TYR A 57 22.84 -4.49 -8.53
CA TYR A 57 22.48 -5.71 -9.26
C TYR A 57 22.45 -6.96 -8.37
N TYR A 58 23.18 -6.95 -7.25
CA TYR A 58 23.08 -8.00 -6.23
C TYR A 58 21.72 -8.04 -5.54
N TYR A 59 21.02 -6.91 -5.41
CA TYR A 59 19.72 -6.80 -4.74
C TYR A 59 18.53 -6.90 -5.70
N PHE A 60 18.66 -6.32 -6.90
CA PHE A 60 17.59 -6.22 -7.88
C PHE A 60 18.10 -6.58 -9.28
N ALA A 61 17.53 -7.63 -9.87
CA ALA A 61 17.95 -8.15 -11.16
C ALA A 61 17.52 -7.27 -12.34
N SER A 62 16.44 -6.50 -12.17
CA SER A 62 15.90 -5.61 -13.21
C SER A 62 15.20 -4.39 -12.62
N LYS A 63 14.89 -3.42 -13.49
CA LYS A 63 14.08 -2.24 -13.15
C LYS A 63 12.68 -2.65 -12.69
N GLU A 64 12.09 -3.63 -13.36
CA GLU A 64 10.73 -4.11 -13.11
C GLU A 64 10.63 -4.71 -11.71
N VAL A 65 11.59 -5.57 -11.33
CA VAL A 65 11.68 -6.13 -9.97
C VAL A 65 11.85 -5.02 -8.93
N LEU A 66 12.71 -4.03 -9.19
CA LEU A 66 12.90 -2.89 -8.29
C LEU A 66 11.61 -2.08 -8.10
N VAL A 67 10.90 -1.77 -9.19
CA VAL A 67 9.66 -0.99 -9.16
C VAL A 67 8.54 -1.76 -8.48
N PHE A 68 8.42 -3.07 -8.76
CA PHE A 68 7.47 -3.93 -8.05
C PHE A 68 7.74 -3.93 -6.54
N GLU A 69 8.99 -4.12 -6.12
CA GLU A 69 9.35 -4.15 -4.69
C GLU A 69 9.10 -2.81 -3.99
N LEU A 70 9.29 -1.69 -4.69
CA LEU A 70 8.92 -0.36 -4.18
C LEU A 70 7.41 -0.25 -3.97
N VAL A 71 6.60 -0.59 -4.97
CA VAL A 71 5.13 -0.54 -4.88
C VAL A 71 4.62 -1.51 -3.81
N PHE A 72 5.18 -2.72 -3.76
CA PHE A 72 4.86 -3.74 -2.77
C PHE A 72 5.13 -3.27 -1.34
N ALA A 73 6.26 -2.59 -1.10
CA ALA A 73 6.58 -2.03 0.21
C ALA A 73 5.55 -0.96 0.64
N ILE A 74 5.10 -0.12 -0.29
CA ILE A 74 4.05 0.88 -0.03
C ILE A 74 2.73 0.20 0.32
N TRP A 75 2.29 -0.78 -0.49
CA TRP A 75 1.07 -1.54 -0.18
C TRP A 75 1.16 -2.26 1.15
N HIS A 76 2.30 -2.87 1.46
CA HIS A 76 2.49 -3.59 2.73
C HIS A 76 2.36 -2.65 3.92
N GLY A 77 3.11 -1.53 3.94
CA GLY A 77 3.04 -0.57 5.05
C GLY A 77 1.65 0.04 5.23
N GLN A 78 0.92 0.24 4.13
CA GLN A 78 -0.46 0.73 4.18
C GLN A 78 -1.44 -0.32 4.70
N ALA A 79 -1.28 -1.56 4.29
CA ALA A 79 -2.08 -2.66 4.82
C ALA A 79 -1.82 -2.91 6.32
N GLU A 80 -0.59 -2.68 6.82
CA GLU A 80 -0.30 -2.73 8.25
C GLU A 80 -1.05 -1.64 9.02
N ARG A 81 -1.05 -0.40 8.53
CA ARG A 81 -1.82 0.69 9.14
C ARG A 81 -3.32 0.38 9.19
N VAL A 82 -3.87 -0.15 8.10
CA VAL A 82 -5.28 -0.55 8.07
C VAL A 82 -5.54 -1.72 9.00
N ARG A 83 -4.66 -2.74 9.03
CA ARG A 83 -4.76 -3.87 9.97
C ARG A 83 -4.82 -3.36 11.42
N ASP A 84 -3.89 -2.50 11.81
CA ASP A 84 -3.81 -1.99 13.18
C ASP A 84 -5.06 -1.17 13.55
N ALA A 85 -5.57 -0.35 12.62
CA ALA A 85 -6.82 0.38 12.82
C ALA A 85 -8.03 -0.56 12.95
N VAL A 86 -8.09 -1.60 12.11
CA VAL A 86 -9.15 -2.61 12.19
C VAL A 86 -9.04 -3.41 13.47
N GLU A 87 -7.84 -3.76 13.97
CA GLU A 87 -7.65 -4.47 15.23
C GLU A 87 -8.25 -3.74 16.44
N GLY A 88 -8.22 -2.41 16.42
CA GLY A 88 -8.87 -1.55 17.43
C GLY A 88 -10.39 -1.45 17.33
N ALA A 89 -11.04 -2.03 16.32
CA ALA A 89 -12.49 -1.98 16.15
C ALA A 89 -13.22 -3.14 16.84
N ASP A 90 -14.34 -2.80 17.50
CA ASP A 90 -15.17 -3.74 18.26
C ASP A 90 -16.31 -4.37 17.44
N THR A 91 -16.82 -3.69 16.41
CA THR A 91 -17.89 -4.20 15.53
C THR A 91 -17.49 -4.21 14.07
N GLY A 92 -18.22 -5.00 13.25
CA GLY A 92 -18.01 -5.02 11.79
C GLY A 92 -18.19 -3.65 11.16
N GLU A 93 -19.16 -2.85 11.60
CA GLU A 93 -19.35 -1.49 11.07
C GLU A 93 -18.20 -0.55 11.44
N ALA A 94 -17.72 -0.63 12.68
CA ALA A 94 -16.57 0.13 13.12
C ALA A 94 -15.31 -0.27 12.33
N ALA A 95 -15.15 -1.55 12.02
CA ALA A 95 -14.06 -2.05 11.20
C ALA A 95 -14.11 -1.51 9.76
N LEU A 96 -15.30 -1.40 9.14
CA LEU A 96 -15.45 -0.77 7.82
C LEU A 96 -15.04 0.71 7.84
N GLY A 97 -15.47 1.46 8.87
CA GLY A 97 -15.05 2.84 9.07
C GLY A 97 -13.53 2.97 9.27
N ALA A 98 -12.91 2.05 10.03
CA ALA A 98 -11.48 2.00 10.24
C ALA A 98 -10.69 1.77 8.94
N ILE A 99 -11.17 0.87 8.06
CA ILE A 99 -10.58 0.66 6.73
C ILE A 99 -10.58 1.95 5.92
N ILE A 100 -11.72 2.64 5.85
CA ILE A 100 -11.87 3.87 5.07
C ILE A 100 -10.92 4.95 5.60
N ARG A 101 -11.01 5.22 6.90
CA ARG A 101 -10.23 6.27 7.57
C ARG A 101 -8.73 6.02 7.46
N ALA A 102 -8.26 4.83 7.85
CA ALA A 102 -6.83 4.52 7.82
C ALA A 102 -6.25 4.55 6.40
N THR A 103 -7.04 4.18 5.39
CA THR A 103 -6.62 4.28 3.98
C THR A 103 -6.50 5.74 3.54
N VAL A 104 -7.50 6.58 3.84
CA VAL A 104 -7.46 8.00 3.46
C VAL A 104 -6.33 8.72 4.22
N ASP A 105 -6.28 8.61 5.55
CA ASP A 105 -5.28 9.29 6.39
C ASP A 105 -3.85 8.83 6.07
N GLY A 106 -3.68 7.58 5.64
CA GLY A 106 -2.38 7.05 5.26
C GLY A 106 -1.81 7.65 3.97
N TYR A 107 -2.63 8.27 3.13
CA TYR A 107 -2.20 8.82 1.82
C TYR A 107 -2.49 10.30 1.65
N ALA A 108 -3.57 10.83 2.23
CA ALA A 108 -4.02 12.21 2.04
C ALA A 108 -2.96 13.29 2.37
N PRO A 109 -2.05 13.12 3.36
CA PRO A 109 -0.99 14.09 3.61
C PRO A 109 0.05 14.19 2.49
N GLN A 110 0.29 13.10 1.74
CA GLN A 110 1.22 13.05 0.62
C GLN A 110 0.77 11.99 -0.38
N LEU A 111 0.09 12.44 -1.44
CA LEU A 111 -0.47 11.54 -2.47
C LEU A 111 0.56 10.84 -3.34
N ASP A 112 1.85 11.13 -3.18
CA ASP A 112 2.91 10.52 -3.97
C ASP A 112 2.92 8.99 -3.84
N ASP A 113 2.81 8.48 -2.60
CA ASP A 113 2.76 7.03 -2.38
C ASP A 113 1.49 6.41 -2.97
N PHE A 114 0.36 7.12 -2.91
CA PHE A 114 -0.88 6.70 -3.55
C PHE A 114 -0.73 6.63 -5.08
N ARG A 115 -0.13 7.66 -5.70
CA ARG A 115 0.13 7.72 -7.14
C ARG A 115 1.05 6.60 -7.59
N VAL A 116 2.14 6.37 -6.85
CA VAL A 116 3.09 5.28 -7.11
C VAL A 116 2.39 3.92 -6.98
N ALA A 117 1.57 3.74 -5.94
CA ALA A 117 0.92 2.47 -5.65
C ALA A 117 -0.23 2.10 -6.61
N TYR A 118 -1.05 3.07 -7.03
CA TYR A 118 -2.30 2.76 -7.75
C TYR A 118 -2.40 3.35 -9.16
N LEU A 119 -1.69 4.45 -9.46
CA LEU A 119 -1.83 5.15 -10.73
C LEU A 119 -0.66 4.89 -11.67
N LEU A 120 0.55 4.65 -11.15
CA LEU A 120 1.76 4.43 -11.93
C LEU A 120 1.58 3.37 -13.02
N GLY A 121 1.01 2.22 -12.67
CA GLY A 121 0.76 1.13 -13.62
C GLY A 121 -0.30 1.44 -14.68
N GLN A 122 -1.17 2.42 -14.44
CA GLN A 122 -2.28 2.76 -15.34
C GLN A 122 -1.88 3.80 -16.40
N VAL A 123 -0.97 4.71 -16.07
CA VAL A 123 -0.58 5.84 -16.95
C VAL A 123 0.74 5.60 -17.70
N SER A 124 1.52 4.61 -17.28
CA SER A 124 2.81 4.32 -17.91
C SER A 124 2.59 3.53 -19.21
N ASN A 125 2.80 4.19 -20.37
CA ASN A 125 2.74 3.57 -21.71
C ASN A 125 3.77 2.43 -21.94
N THR A 126 4.74 2.27 -21.04
CA THR A 126 5.62 1.11 -20.99
C THR A 126 4.88 0.01 -20.28
N SER A 127 4.39 -1.01 -21.00
CA SER A 127 3.83 -2.29 -20.51
C SER A 127 3.54 -2.24 -19.01
N GLY A 128 2.44 -1.55 -18.63
CA GLY A 128 2.19 -1.17 -17.24
C GLY A 128 2.42 -2.36 -16.30
N LEU A 129 3.02 -2.10 -15.13
CA LEU A 129 3.49 -3.07 -14.11
C LEU A 129 2.88 -4.48 -14.30
N GLN A 130 3.49 -5.27 -15.20
CA GLN A 130 2.97 -6.58 -15.57
C GLN A 130 3.34 -7.53 -14.44
N LEU A 131 2.40 -7.73 -13.53
CA LEU A 131 2.59 -8.62 -12.39
C LEU A 131 2.65 -10.06 -12.88
N SER A 132 3.76 -10.73 -12.59
CA SER A 132 3.91 -12.18 -12.71
C SER A 132 3.02 -12.91 -11.70
N GLU A 133 2.78 -14.21 -11.93
CA GLU A 133 2.02 -15.04 -10.99
C GLU A 133 2.67 -15.03 -9.59
N GLU A 134 3.99 -15.09 -9.50
CA GLU A 134 4.72 -15.03 -8.23
C GLU A 134 4.48 -13.72 -7.48
N GLU A 135 4.44 -12.59 -8.20
CA GLU A 135 4.13 -11.29 -7.62
C GLU A 135 2.67 -11.20 -7.17
N PHE A 136 1.72 -11.75 -7.93
CA PHE A 136 0.33 -11.87 -7.49
C PHE A 136 0.19 -12.70 -6.22
N GLN A 137 0.91 -13.81 -6.11
CA GLN A 137 0.92 -14.63 -4.89
C GLN A 137 1.44 -13.87 -3.66
N ARG A 138 2.33 -12.89 -3.84
CA ARG A 138 2.78 -12.01 -2.76
C ARG A 138 1.75 -10.96 -2.37
N ILE A 139 0.94 -10.49 -3.32
CA ILE A 139 -0.09 -9.46 -3.08
C ILE A 139 -1.32 -10.05 -2.36
N ARG A 140 -1.72 -11.30 -2.67
CA ARG A 140 -2.93 -11.92 -2.09
C ARG A 140 -2.97 -11.86 -0.55
N PRO A 141 -1.90 -12.23 0.19
CA PRO A 141 -1.88 -12.11 1.65
C PRO A 141 -2.09 -10.69 2.18
N ILE A 142 -1.67 -9.65 1.45
CA ILE A 142 -1.86 -8.25 1.86
C ILE A 142 -3.35 -7.92 1.93
N ASN A 143 -4.13 -8.38 0.94
CA ASN A 143 -5.57 -8.15 0.92
C ASN A 143 -6.27 -8.86 2.10
N ASP A 144 -5.86 -10.08 2.41
CA ASP A 144 -6.36 -10.83 3.57
C ASP A 144 -5.99 -10.20 4.90
N MET A 145 -4.75 -9.71 5.04
CA MET A 145 -4.30 -8.98 6.22
C MET A 145 -5.16 -7.73 6.46
N MET A 146 -5.44 -6.99 5.40
CA MET A 146 -6.17 -5.71 5.47
C MET A 146 -7.67 -5.91 5.74
N LEU A 147 -8.30 -6.89 5.08
CA LEU A 147 -9.77 -7.00 5.02
C LEU A 147 -10.33 -8.19 5.81
N GLY A 148 -9.50 -9.19 6.13
CA GLY A 148 -9.94 -10.48 6.66
C GLY A 148 -10.61 -10.39 8.03
N ARG A 149 -10.08 -9.56 8.94
CA ARG A 149 -10.68 -9.36 10.28
C ARG A 149 -12.07 -8.73 10.16
N ALA A 150 -12.19 -7.62 9.44
CA ALA A 150 -13.47 -6.96 9.20
C ALA A 150 -14.49 -7.90 8.55
N SER A 151 -14.07 -8.67 7.54
CA SER A 151 -14.94 -9.65 6.87
C SER A 151 -15.49 -10.72 7.82
N ARG A 152 -14.65 -11.23 8.75
CA ARG A 152 -15.09 -12.21 9.76
C ARG A 152 -16.04 -11.62 10.78
N MET A 153 -15.83 -10.37 11.21
CA MET A 153 -16.74 -9.68 12.13
C MET A 153 -18.10 -9.47 11.49
N LEU A 154 -18.12 -8.98 10.24
CA LEU A 154 -19.35 -8.76 9.48
C LEU A 154 -20.12 -10.07 9.22
N ALA A 155 -19.43 -11.19 9.01
CA ALA A 155 -20.07 -12.48 8.81
C ALA A 155 -20.85 -13.00 10.03
N GLN A 156 -20.53 -12.54 11.24
CA GLN A 156 -21.23 -12.92 12.47
C GLN A 156 -22.62 -12.26 12.56
N ASP A 157 -22.76 -11.07 11.97
CA ASP A 157 -23.97 -10.24 12.02
C ASP A 157 -24.72 -10.18 10.67
N SER A 158 -24.24 -10.89 9.65
CA SER A 158 -24.75 -10.79 8.27
C SER A 158 -26.12 -11.45 8.09
N ARG A 159 -27.02 -10.78 7.35
CA ARG A 159 -28.28 -11.37 6.86
C ARG A 159 -28.08 -12.17 5.56
N GLN A 160 -29.02 -13.07 5.26
CA GLN A 160 -29.01 -13.86 4.02
C GLN A 160 -29.12 -13.02 2.73
N ASP A 161 -29.80 -11.86 2.77
CA ASP A 161 -30.02 -10.99 1.60
C ASP A 161 -29.07 -9.78 1.56
N GLY A 162 -28.04 -9.75 2.41
CA GLY A 162 -27.07 -8.66 2.51
C GLY A 162 -25.93 -8.75 1.48
N VAL A 163 -25.11 -7.70 1.39
CA VAL A 163 -23.86 -7.74 0.61
C VAL A 163 -22.89 -8.70 1.29
N GLU A 164 -22.23 -9.57 0.51
CA GLU A 164 -21.22 -10.50 1.04
C GLU A 164 -20.17 -9.76 1.89
N PRO A 165 -19.86 -10.22 3.12
CA PRO A 165 -18.94 -9.54 4.04
C PRO A 165 -17.59 -9.16 3.46
N ARG A 166 -17.01 -10.04 2.64
CA ARG A 166 -15.72 -9.79 1.99
C ARG A 166 -15.83 -8.72 0.91
N LEU A 167 -16.88 -8.80 0.09
CA LEU A 167 -17.17 -7.79 -0.91
C LEU A 167 -17.42 -6.43 -0.26
N LEU A 168 -18.16 -6.37 0.84
CA LEU A 168 -18.45 -5.13 1.57
C LEU A 168 -17.16 -4.48 2.12
N SER A 169 -16.27 -5.29 2.70
CA SER A 169 -14.95 -4.83 3.17
C SER A 169 -14.08 -4.30 2.02
N PHE A 170 -14.09 -4.98 0.88
CA PHE A 170 -13.38 -4.54 -0.32
C PHE A 170 -13.94 -3.23 -0.89
N LEU A 171 -15.27 -3.09 -0.96
CA LEU A 171 -15.92 -1.86 -1.42
C LEU A 171 -15.61 -0.67 -0.49
N ALA A 172 -15.53 -0.88 0.82
CA ALA A 172 -15.11 0.16 1.76
C ALA A 172 -13.68 0.66 1.44
N PHE A 173 -12.74 -0.26 1.22
CA PHE A 173 -11.38 0.08 0.80
C PHE A 173 -11.35 0.81 -0.56
N VAL A 174 -12.05 0.31 -1.58
CA VAL A 174 -12.09 0.95 -2.90
C VAL A 174 -12.73 2.35 -2.84
N SER A 175 -13.72 2.57 -1.99
CA SER A 175 -14.34 3.89 -1.81
C SER A 175 -13.33 4.92 -1.28
N ALA A 176 -12.42 4.51 -0.38
CA ALA A 176 -11.33 5.36 0.09
C ALA A 176 -10.34 5.70 -1.03
N LEU A 177 -10.01 4.75 -1.90
CA LEU A 177 -9.19 5.03 -3.10
C LEU A 177 -9.89 6.02 -4.04
N GLY A 178 -11.21 5.95 -4.15
CA GLY A 178 -12.01 6.93 -4.91
C GLY A 178 -11.88 8.35 -4.38
N VAL A 179 -11.96 8.52 -3.05
CA VAL A 179 -11.72 9.81 -2.38
C VAL A 179 -10.33 10.35 -2.70
N LEU A 180 -9.29 9.52 -2.56
CA LEU A 180 -7.90 9.90 -2.83
C LEU A 180 -7.67 10.25 -4.31
N THR A 181 -8.35 9.54 -5.22
CA THR A 181 -8.30 9.84 -6.66
C THR A 181 -8.88 11.22 -6.95
N MET A 182 -10.05 11.53 -6.38
CA MET A 182 -10.69 12.84 -6.54
C MET A 182 -9.86 13.97 -5.90
N LYS A 183 -9.32 13.74 -4.70
CA LYS A 183 -8.42 14.69 -4.04
C LYS A 183 -7.22 15.02 -4.93
N GLY A 184 -6.55 13.99 -5.46
CA GLY A 184 -5.40 14.18 -6.36
C GLY A 184 -5.74 14.88 -7.67
N LEU A 185 -6.94 14.67 -8.20
CA LEU A 185 -7.42 15.36 -9.41
C LEU A 185 -7.57 16.87 -9.17
N VAL A 186 -8.13 17.27 -8.04
CA VAL A 186 -8.47 18.67 -7.80
C VAL A 186 -7.33 19.46 -7.15
N GLU A 187 -6.45 18.81 -6.37
CA GLU A 187 -5.19 19.40 -5.89
C GLU A 187 -4.33 19.92 -7.06
N SER A 188 -4.30 19.18 -8.17
CA SER A 188 -3.54 19.57 -9.37
C SER A 188 -4.07 20.85 -10.03
N GLN A 189 -5.32 21.24 -9.71
CA GLN A 189 -6.01 22.41 -10.26
C GLN A 189 -6.07 23.57 -9.27
N GLY A 190 -5.61 23.38 -8.03
CA GLY A 190 -5.74 24.38 -6.96
C GLY A 190 -7.19 24.64 -6.54
N ASP A 191 -8.10 23.74 -6.86
CA ASP A 191 -9.54 23.84 -6.57
C ASP A 191 -9.91 22.77 -5.53
N PRO A 192 -10.06 23.09 -4.24
CA PRO A 192 -10.33 22.06 -3.24
C PRO A 192 -11.71 21.42 -3.43
N LEU A 193 -11.86 20.16 -3.02
CA LEU A 193 -13.18 19.53 -2.97
C LEU A 193 -14.13 20.33 -2.06
N LEU A 194 -15.41 20.38 -2.45
CA LEU A 194 -16.46 21.03 -1.65
C LEU A 194 -16.58 20.46 -0.23
N TYR A 195 -16.26 19.17 -0.07
CA TYR A 195 -16.32 18.47 1.20
C TYR A 195 -14.91 18.11 1.66
N SER A 196 -14.65 18.29 2.95
CA SER A 196 -13.38 17.89 3.57
C SER A 196 -13.20 16.36 3.60
N ASP A 197 -11.95 15.91 3.74
CA ASP A 197 -11.60 14.51 3.90
C ASP A 197 -12.41 13.86 5.04
N GLU A 198 -12.51 14.55 6.19
CA GLU A 198 -13.28 14.09 7.35
C GLU A 198 -14.77 13.91 7.04
N GLN A 199 -15.39 14.88 6.37
CA GLN A 199 -16.81 14.77 6.00
C GLN A 199 -17.07 13.58 5.07
N MET A 200 -16.17 13.34 4.10
CA MET A 200 -16.29 12.20 3.19
C MET A 200 -16.07 10.87 3.93
N ILE A 201 -15.06 10.77 4.80
CA ILE A 201 -14.80 9.58 5.62
C ILE A 201 -16.02 9.27 6.50
N GLU A 202 -16.58 10.25 7.20
CA GLU A 202 -17.76 10.06 8.04
C GLU A 202 -18.98 9.61 7.23
N ALA A 203 -19.22 10.25 6.07
CA ALA A 203 -20.36 9.93 5.22
C ALA A 203 -20.25 8.50 4.67
N LEU A 204 -19.08 8.11 4.16
CA LEU A 204 -18.83 6.75 3.70
C LEU A 204 -18.97 5.75 4.85
N SER A 205 -18.42 6.03 6.02
CA SER A 205 -18.55 5.16 7.20
C SER A 205 -20.02 4.93 7.56
N LYS A 206 -20.87 5.96 7.51
CA LYS A 206 -22.32 5.85 7.74
C LYS A 206 -23.03 5.02 6.66
N VAL A 207 -22.62 5.17 5.39
CA VAL A 207 -23.16 4.37 4.27
C VAL A 207 -22.83 2.89 4.46
N PHE A 208 -21.56 2.57 4.72
CA PHE A 208 -21.11 1.19 4.90
C PHE A 208 -21.68 0.55 6.18
N ALA A 209 -21.80 1.30 7.27
CA ALA A 209 -22.45 0.83 8.49
C ALA A 209 -23.93 0.46 8.26
N LYS A 210 -24.65 1.21 7.41
CA LYS A 210 -26.03 0.86 7.05
C LYS A 210 -26.09 -0.37 6.15
N ALA A 211 -25.14 -0.52 5.23
CA ALA A 211 -25.07 -1.67 4.32
C ALA A 211 -24.67 -2.99 5.03
N ALA A 212 -24.05 -2.89 6.20
CA ALA A 212 -23.66 -4.03 7.03
C ALA A 212 -24.82 -4.63 7.87
N ARG A 213 -25.99 -3.97 7.92
CA ARG A 213 -27.11 -4.30 8.82
C ARG A 213 -28.25 -5.10 8.19
#